data_AF-A0AA48GSV6-F1
#
_entry.id   AF-A0AA48GSV6-F1
#
_cell.length_a   1.000
_cell.length_b   1.000
_cell.length_c   1.000
_cell.angle_alpha   90.00
_cell.angle_beta   90.00
_cell.angle_gamma   90.00
#
_symmetry.space_group_name_H-M   'P 1'
#
loop_
_entity.id
_entity.type
_entity.pdbx_description
1 polymer ?
#
loop_
_entity_poly.entity_id
_entity_poly.type
_entity_poly.pdbx_seq_one_letter_code
_entity_poly.pdbx_strand_id
1 'polypeptide(L)'
;MPFRFPGAILAAGAILLSLACGGGGGTGGQVQTATLAYVNPAGTGWRWVKDEALSTPDRLVLALVPPEGVTGLRGVAFSLASDPAATRWVEVRAGGRSLVENGTFNLGGGVPLFRYGQDQGVLRAGIFQKGRGDATIPDGAAVRVALAVQAGAGPGTWTLDRASLKVLPPTGARLVETPVEAGRITVQ
;
A
#
# COMPACT_ATOMS: atom_id res chain seq x y z
N MET A 1 -24.22 30.38 -78.14
CA MET A 1 -25.68 30.28 -78.30
C MET A 1 -26.28 29.85 -76.97
N PRO A 2 -27.47 30.36 -76.62
CA PRO A 2 -27.84 30.96 -75.33
C PRO A 2 -28.43 29.94 -74.34
N PHE A 3 -28.57 30.21 -73.04
CA PHE A 3 -29.74 30.87 -72.47
C PHE A 3 -29.48 31.49 -71.08
N ARG A 4 -29.94 32.74 -70.93
CA ARG A 4 -30.22 33.46 -69.69
C ARG A 4 -31.40 32.83 -68.95
N PHE A 5 -31.42 32.91 -67.62
CA PHE A 5 -32.63 33.27 -66.87
C PHE A 5 -32.28 34.16 -65.65
N PRO A 6 -33.04 35.26 -65.42
CA PRO A 6 -32.90 36.15 -64.27
C PRO A 6 -33.82 35.69 -63.12
N GLY A 7 -33.48 36.06 -61.89
CA GLY A 7 -34.34 35.82 -60.73
C GLY A 7 -33.77 36.44 -59.46
N ALA A 8 -33.98 37.75 -59.32
CA ALA A 8 -33.75 38.47 -58.06
C ALA A 8 -34.94 38.21 -57.12
N ILE A 9 -34.66 37.82 -55.88
CA ILE A 9 -35.53 38.09 -54.73
C ILE A 9 -34.62 38.57 -53.58
N LEU A 10 -34.76 39.87 -53.28
CA LEU A 10 -34.32 40.50 -52.05
C LEU A 10 -35.18 39.99 -50.90
N ALA A 11 -34.56 39.43 -49.86
CA ALA A 11 -35.16 39.37 -48.53
C ALA A 11 -34.07 39.69 -47.50
N ALA A 12 -34.16 40.91 -46.98
CA ALA A 12 -33.42 41.37 -45.83
C ALA A 12 -33.83 40.58 -44.58
N GLY A 13 -32.89 40.21 -43.72
CA GLY A 13 -33.19 39.51 -42.49
C GLY A 13 -31.99 39.25 -41.60
N ALA A 14 -31.66 40.27 -40.79
CA ALA A 14 -31.03 40.22 -39.47
C ALA A 14 -29.77 39.35 -39.24
N ILE A 15 -28.68 40.07 -38.96
CA ILE A 15 -27.44 39.64 -38.34
C ILE A 15 -27.72 39.08 -36.93
N LEU A 16 -27.27 37.85 -36.66
CA LEU A 16 -26.92 37.38 -35.32
C LEU A 16 -25.55 36.72 -35.38
N LEU A 17 -24.56 37.41 -34.79
CA LEU A 17 -23.26 36.85 -34.50
C LEU A 17 -23.41 35.70 -33.49
N SER A 18 -22.98 34.51 -33.88
CA SER A 18 -22.45 33.55 -32.92
C SER A 18 -21.10 33.07 -33.42
N LEU A 19 -20.05 33.65 -32.84
CA LEU A 19 -18.73 33.03 -32.80
C LEU A 19 -18.86 31.74 -31.98
N ALA A 20 -19.17 30.62 -32.64
CA ALA A 20 -18.93 29.30 -32.08
C ALA A 20 -17.43 29.01 -32.21
N CYS A 21 -16.69 29.58 -31.27
CA CYS A 21 -15.31 29.27 -30.94
C CYS A 21 -15.21 27.80 -30.47
N GLY A 22 -14.22 27.09 -31.02
CA GLY A 22 -13.47 26.00 -30.39
C GLY A 22 -14.21 25.00 -29.49
N GLY A 23 -14.46 23.81 -30.03
CA GLY A 23 -14.75 22.61 -29.26
C GLY A 23 -13.82 21.47 -29.65
N GLY A 24 -12.51 21.64 -29.40
CA GLY A 24 -11.55 20.56 -29.56
C GLY A 24 -11.92 19.43 -28.60
N GLY A 25 -12.35 18.29 -29.17
CA GLY A 25 -12.61 17.05 -28.45
C GLY A 25 -11.32 16.51 -27.85
N GLY A 26 -10.96 17.01 -26.67
CA GLY A 26 -10.07 16.30 -25.77
C GLY A 26 -10.80 15.07 -25.29
N THR A 27 -10.52 13.92 -25.91
CA THR A 27 -10.69 12.63 -25.25
C THR A 27 -9.95 12.73 -23.93
N GLY A 28 -10.69 13.04 -22.87
CA GLY A 28 -10.25 12.87 -21.50
C GLY A 28 -10.02 11.39 -21.32
N GLY A 29 -8.83 10.93 -21.72
CA GLY A 29 -8.33 9.62 -21.36
C GLY A 29 -8.38 9.61 -19.85
N GLN A 30 -9.31 8.85 -19.29
CA GLN A 30 -9.32 8.60 -17.87
C GLN A 30 -7.94 8.04 -17.57
N VAL A 31 -7.15 8.76 -16.79
CA VAL A 31 -5.90 8.24 -16.25
C VAL A 31 -6.36 7.11 -15.34
N GLN A 32 -6.34 5.89 -15.87
CA GLN A 32 -6.68 4.71 -15.10
C GLN A 32 -5.64 4.64 -13.98
N THR A 33 -6.10 4.91 -12.77
CA THR A 33 -5.23 4.90 -11.60
C THR A 33 -4.95 3.45 -11.30
N ALA A 34 -3.69 3.06 -11.42
CA ALA A 34 -3.27 1.69 -11.14
C ALA A 34 -3.65 1.31 -9.70
N THR A 35 -4.10 0.07 -9.52
CA THR A 35 -4.62 -0.45 -8.23
C THR A 35 -3.77 -1.61 -7.71
N LEU A 36 -3.77 -1.84 -6.39
CA LEU A 36 -3.10 -2.94 -5.70
C LEU A 36 -4.12 -3.99 -5.28
N ALA A 37 -3.92 -5.21 -5.77
CA ALA A 37 -4.53 -6.41 -5.22
C ALA A 37 -3.50 -7.20 -4.41
N TYR A 38 -3.97 -7.87 -3.35
CA TYR A 38 -3.17 -8.78 -2.55
C TYR A 38 -3.94 -10.06 -2.27
N VAL A 39 -3.29 -11.20 -2.51
CA VAL A 39 -3.82 -12.51 -2.12
C VAL A 39 -3.05 -12.97 -0.89
N ASN A 40 -3.76 -13.10 0.23
CA ASN A 40 -3.19 -13.58 1.49
C ASN A 40 -2.57 -14.98 1.31
N PRO A 41 -1.46 -15.27 1.99
CA PRO A 41 -0.92 -16.63 2.04
C PRO A 41 -1.91 -17.55 2.77
N ALA A 42 -1.97 -18.83 2.35
CA ALA A 42 -2.91 -19.81 2.87
C ALA A 42 -2.46 -20.51 4.16
N GLY A 43 -1.18 -20.36 4.56
CA GLY A 43 -0.62 -20.99 5.74
C GLY A 43 -1.22 -20.45 7.05
N THR A 44 -1.06 -21.24 8.12
CA THR A 44 -1.49 -20.89 9.49
C THR A 44 -0.35 -20.37 10.35
N GLY A 45 0.88 -20.36 9.82
CA GLY A 45 2.07 -19.82 10.46
C GLY A 45 2.08 -18.30 10.58
N TRP A 46 3.26 -17.76 10.85
CA TRP A 46 3.50 -16.33 10.73
C TRP A 46 3.29 -15.87 9.29
N ARG A 47 2.50 -14.82 9.11
CA ARG A 47 2.12 -14.37 7.77
C ARG A 47 1.82 -12.89 7.69
N TRP A 48 2.11 -12.31 6.54
CA TRP A 48 1.61 -10.99 6.17
C TRP A 48 0.24 -11.13 5.51
N VAL A 49 -0.75 -10.45 6.07
CA VAL A 49 -2.15 -10.50 5.65
C VAL A 49 -2.62 -9.10 5.34
N LYS A 50 -3.42 -8.92 4.28
CA LYS A 50 -4.06 -7.65 3.97
C LYS A 50 -4.99 -7.23 5.11
N ASP A 51 -4.79 -6.01 5.60
CA ASP A 51 -5.72 -5.34 6.49
C ASP A 51 -6.80 -4.66 5.64
N GLU A 52 -7.93 -5.34 5.46
CA GLU A 52 -9.05 -4.87 4.62
C GLU A 52 -9.65 -3.55 5.11
N ALA A 53 -9.59 -3.27 6.41
CA ALA A 53 -10.17 -2.06 6.98
C ALA A 53 -9.31 -0.81 6.69
N LEU A 54 -8.01 -0.99 6.46
CA LEU A 54 -7.06 0.11 6.22
C LEU A 54 -6.58 0.20 4.77
N SER A 55 -6.80 -0.84 3.97
CA SER A 55 -6.39 -0.87 2.56
C SER A 55 -7.41 -0.14 1.68
N THR A 56 -6.91 0.53 0.64
CA THR A 56 -7.69 1.16 -0.44
C THR A 56 -7.21 0.62 -1.78
N PRO A 57 -7.89 0.90 -2.91
CA PRO A 57 -7.45 0.41 -4.21
C PRO A 57 -6.01 0.81 -4.58
N ASP A 58 -5.50 1.95 -4.14
CA ASP A 58 -4.16 2.45 -4.47
C ASP A 58 -3.13 2.23 -3.33
N ARG A 59 -3.56 1.64 -2.21
CA ARG A 59 -2.77 1.49 -0.99
C ARG A 59 -3.06 0.17 -0.29
N LEU A 60 -2.02 -0.64 -0.13
CA LEU A 60 -2.08 -1.92 0.55
C LEU A 60 -1.50 -1.81 1.95
N VAL A 61 -2.30 -2.13 2.96
CA VAL A 61 -1.83 -2.27 4.35
C VAL A 61 -1.69 -3.75 4.67
N LEU A 62 -0.52 -4.14 5.16
CA LEU A 62 -0.21 -5.52 5.54
C LEU A 62 0.01 -5.62 7.05
N ALA A 63 -0.69 -6.55 7.68
CA ALA A 63 -0.57 -6.93 9.06
C ALA A 63 0.29 -8.19 9.20
N LEU A 64 1.28 -8.18 10.09
CA LEU A 64 1.99 -9.39 10.50
C LEU A 64 1.15 -10.11 11.54
N VAL A 65 0.63 -11.28 11.19
CA VAL A 65 -0.24 -12.08 12.04
C VAL A 65 0.56 -13.28 12.57
N PRO A 66 0.59 -13.51 13.90
CA PRO A 66 1.20 -14.70 14.48
C PRO A 66 0.37 -15.96 14.18
N PRO A 67 0.96 -17.16 14.32
CA PRO A 67 0.19 -18.40 14.35
C PRO A 67 -0.77 -18.41 15.54
N GLU A 68 -1.86 -19.17 15.42
CA GLU A 68 -2.78 -19.40 16.52
C GLU A 68 -2.08 -20.11 17.69
N GLY A 69 -2.52 -19.83 18.91
CA GLY A 69 -1.97 -20.45 20.12
C GLY A 69 -0.61 -19.90 20.57
N VAL A 70 -0.11 -18.80 20.00
CA VAL A 70 1.07 -18.12 20.55
C VAL A 70 0.78 -17.61 21.97
N THR A 71 1.53 -18.15 22.93
CA THR A 71 1.35 -17.89 24.36
C THR A 71 2.11 -16.65 24.85
N GLY A 72 2.74 -15.92 23.94
CA GLY A 72 3.34 -14.61 24.20
C GLY A 72 4.49 -14.29 23.25
N LEU A 73 4.82 -13.00 23.16
CA LEU A 73 5.92 -12.44 22.40
C LEU A 73 6.50 -11.23 23.13
N ARG A 74 7.81 -11.06 23.06
CA ARG A 74 8.48 -9.84 23.54
C ARG A 74 8.88 -8.89 22.40
N GLY A 75 8.71 -9.30 21.15
CA GLY A 75 8.98 -8.42 20.02
C GLY A 75 9.20 -9.18 18.72
N VAL A 76 9.32 -8.40 17.66
CA VAL A 76 9.62 -8.88 16.31
C VAL A 76 10.60 -7.95 15.63
N ALA A 77 11.43 -8.50 14.76
CA ALA A 77 12.20 -7.77 13.77
C ALA A 77 11.98 -8.40 12.40
N PHE A 78 11.86 -7.56 11.36
CA PHE A 78 11.56 -8.03 10.02
C PHE A 78 12.29 -7.21 8.96
N SER A 79 12.38 -7.81 7.77
CA SER A 79 12.74 -7.14 6.53
C SER A 79 11.72 -7.52 5.47
N LEU A 80 11.28 -6.55 4.68
CA LEU A 80 10.38 -6.72 3.55
C LEU A 80 10.93 -5.96 2.35
N ALA A 81 11.01 -6.61 1.19
CA ALA A 81 11.34 -5.95 -0.07
C ALA A 81 10.07 -5.70 -0.88
N SER A 82 9.93 -4.51 -1.43
CA SER A 82 8.93 -4.18 -2.44
C SER A 82 9.62 -4.01 -3.80
N ASP A 83 8.86 -4.11 -4.89
CA ASP A 83 9.33 -3.68 -6.20
C ASP A 83 9.30 -2.14 -6.26
N PRO A 84 10.44 -1.43 -6.29
CA PRO A 84 10.49 0.03 -6.31
C PRO A 84 10.14 0.64 -7.67
N ALA A 85 9.93 -0.16 -8.72
CA ALA A 85 9.35 0.32 -9.97
C ALA A 85 7.81 0.39 -9.88
N ALA A 86 7.20 -0.49 -9.09
CA ALA A 86 5.75 -0.62 -9.00
C ALA A 86 5.15 0.01 -7.73
N THR A 87 5.88 0.02 -6.62
CA THR A 87 5.37 0.43 -5.30
C THR A 87 6.41 1.16 -4.46
N ARG A 88 5.92 1.96 -3.51
CA ARG A 88 6.72 2.58 -2.47
C ARG A 88 6.13 2.32 -1.09
N TRP A 89 6.98 2.20 -0.08
CA TRP A 89 6.54 2.20 1.31
C TRP A 89 5.97 3.57 1.67
N VAL A 90 4.85 3.56 2.37
CA VAL A 90 4.16 4.77 2.84
C VAL A 90 3.78 4.60 4.30
N GLU A 91 3.38 5.70 4.93
CA GLU A 91 2.90 5.68 6.31
C GLU A 91 1.72 4.71 6.45
N VAL A 92 1.58 4.00 7.58
CA VAL A 92 0.51 2.99 7.78
C VAL A 92 -0.88 3.59 7.83
N ARG A 93 -1.00 4.81 8.34
CA ARG A 93 -2.22 5.64 8.29
C ARG A 93 -1.97 6.85 7.40
N ALA A 94 -2.94 7.23 6.59
CA ALA A 94 -2.81 8.40 5.73
C ALA A 94 -2.64 9.67 6.60
N GLY A 95 -1.59 10.47 6.33
CA GLY A 95 -1.24 11.63 7.15
C GLY A 95 -0.67 11.26 8.53
N GLY A 96 -0.18 10.02 8.68
CA GLY A 96 0.50 9.55 9.87
C GLY A 96 1.93 10.10 9.95
N ARG A 97 2.81 9.36 10.63
CA ARG A 97 4.25 9.72 10.75
C ARG A 97 5.18 8.53 10.67
N SER A 98 4.65 7.32 10.43
CA SER A 98 5.41 6.09 10.55
C SER A 98 5.05 5.08 9.47
N LEU A 99 6.08 4.55 8.82
CA LEU A 99 5.98 3.45 7.85
C LEU A 99 5.64 2.11 8.51
N VAL A 100 5.80 2.03 9.83
CA VAL A 100 5.52 0.83 10.63
C VAL A 100 4.64 1.22 11.82
N GLU A 101 3.58 0.46 12.06
CA GLU A 101 2.69 0.64 13.21
C GLU A 101 2.84 -0.56 14.14
N ASN A 102 3.04 -0.28 15.43
CA ASN A 102 3.03 -1.30 16.47
C ASN A 102 1.58 -1.71 16.73
N GLY A 103 1.27 -2.99 16.58
CA GLY A 103 -0.09 -3.50 16.75
C GLY A 103 -0.39 -4.00 18.16
N THR A 104 0.62 -4.47 18.90
CA THR A 104 0.38 -5.20 20.16
C THR A 104 1.37 -4.90 21.30
N PHE A 105 2.64 -4.60 21.00
CA PHE A 105 3.68 -4.60 22.03
C PHE A 105 3.58 -3.40 22.97
N ASN A 106 3.67 -3.65 24.28
CA ASN A 106 3.86 -2.58 25.24
C ASN A 106 5.32 -2.07 25.20
N LEU A 107 5.54 -0.88 24.64
CA LEU A 107 6.89 -0.31 24.52
C LEU A 107 7.41 0.30 25.84
N GLY A 108 6.56 0.37 26.87
CA GLY A 108 6.88 0.92 28.19
C GLY A 108 7.11 2.44 28.19
N GLY A 109 7.59 2.95 29.33
CA GLY A 109 8.00 4.36 29.48
C GLY A 109 9.43 4.64 29.01
N GLY A 110 9.68 5.88 28.59
CA GLY A 110 10.98 6.36 28.08
C GLY A 110 11.17 6.10 26.59
N VAL A 111 12.43 6.08 26.12
CA VAL A 111 12.75 5.83 24.70
C VAL A 111 12.29 4.41 24.31
N PRO A 112 11.37 4.26 23.35
CA PRO A 112 10.89 2.95 22.91
C PRO A 112 11.97 2.13 22.22
N LEU A 113 11.90 0.80 22.36
CA LEU A 113 12.71 -0.14 21.56
C LEU A 113 12.02 -0.42 20.22
N PHE A 114 11.74 0.66 19.49
CA PHE A 114 11.11 0.62 18.19
C PHE A 114 11.95 1.46 17.22
N ARG A 115 12.47 0.82 16.17
CA ARG A 115 13.13 1.49 15.05
C ARG A 115 12.71 0.87 13.74
N TYR A 116 12.67 1.70 12.71
CA TYR A 116 12.54 1.26 11.33
C TYR A 116 13.45 2.11 10.43
N GLY A 117 13.72 1.57 9.25
CA GLY A 117 14.45 2.25 8.18
C GLY A 117 14.10 1.64 6.84
N GLN A 118 14.16 2.44 5.79
CA GLN A 118 13.93 2.01 4.43
C GLN A 118 15.13 2.38 3.57
N ASP A 119 15.53 1.46 2.70
CA ASP A 119 16.57 1.71 1.70
C ASP A 119 16.31 0.85 0.46
N GLN A 120 16.42 1.44 -0.74
CA GLN A 120 16.27 0.74 -2.03
C GLN A 120 15.07 -0.22 -2.12
N GLY A 121 13.88 0.19 -1.66
CA GLY A 121 12.67 -0.65 -1.66
C GLY A 121 12.60 -1.69 -0.55
N VAL A 122 13.61 -1.77 0.32
CA VAL A 122 13.62 -2.68 1.48
C VAL A 122 13.27 -1.91 2.76
N LEU A 123 12.18 -2.29 3.40
CA LEU A 123 11.78 -1.83 4.73
C LEU A 123 12.29 -2.80 5.79
N ARG A 124 12.99 -2.28 6.80
CA ARG A 124 13.48 -3.04 7.96
C ARG A 124 12.95 -2.40 9.23
N ALA A 125 12.51 -3.21 10.18
CA ALA A 125 12.11 -2.71 11.48
C ALA A 125 12.33 -3.72 12.60
N GLY A 126 12.42 -3.21 13.82
CA GLY A 126 12.43 -3.97 15.05
C GLY A 126 11.57 -3.28 16.09
N ILE A 127 10.67 -4.03 16.70
CA ILE A 127 9.76 -3.57 17.76
C ILE A 127 9.86 -4.54 18.93
N PHE A 128 10.27 -4.04 20.09
CA PHE A 128 10.49 -4.85 21.27
C PHE A 128 9.83 -4.25 22.50
N GLN A 129 9.22 -5.12 23.31
CA GLN A 129 8.75 -4.80 24.63
C GLN A 129 9.93 -4.54 25.55
N LYS A 130 9.80 -3.51 26.38
CA LYS A 130 10.83 -3.12 27.35
C LYS A 130 10.55 -3.76 28.71
N GLY A 131 11.62 -4.11 29.42
CA GLY A 131 11.57 -4.58 30.81
C GLY A 131 11.22 -6.06 30.97
N ARG A 132 11.04 -6.47 32.22
CA ARG A 132 10.79 -7.88 32.63
C ARG A 132 9.31 -8.24 32.76
N GLY A 133 8.40 -7.35 32.36
CA GLY A 133 6.95 -7.63 32.40
C GLY A 133 6.56 -8.83 31.55
N ASP A 134 5.33 -9.30 31.69
CA ASP A 134 4.82 -10.46 30.95
C ASP A 134 4.88 -10.24 29.45
N ALA A 135 5.19 -11.30 28.72
CA ALA A 135 5.20 -11.24 27.27
C ALA A 135 3.79 -10.92 26.76
N THR A 136 3.72 -10.09 25.72
CA THR A 136 2.45 -9.71 25.14
C THR A 136 1.87 -10.89 24.36
N ILE A 137 0.63 -11.27 24.64
CA ILE A 137 -0.13 -12.19 23.80
C ILE A 137 -0.81 -11.35 22.72
N PRO A 138 -0.46 -11.50 21.44
CA PRO A 138 -1.07 -10.68 20.40
C PRO A 138 -2.53 -11.08 20.17
N ASP A 139 -3.44 -10.12 20.33
CA ASP A 139 -4.81 -10.22 19.87
C ASP A 139 -4.92 -9.58 18.48
N GLY A 140 -4.48 -10.32 17.46
CA GLY A 140 -4.41 -9.87 16.07
C GLY A 140 -3.00 -9.52 15.58
N ALA A 141 -2.86 -8.38 14.90
CA ALA A 141 -1.62 -8.01 14.23
C ALA A 141 -0.51 -7.62 15.22
N ALA A 142 0.66 -8.23 15.10
CA ALA A 142 1.85 -7.84 15.86
C ALA A 142 2.37 -6.46 15.41
N VAL A 143 2.41 -6.25 14.09
CA VAL A 143 2.82 -4.99 13.44
C VAL A 143 2.04 -4.80 12.14
N ARG A 144 2.00 -3.57 11.65
CA ARG A 144 1.47 -3.23 10.31
C ARG A 144 2.47 -2.39 9.51
N VAL A 145 2.40 -2.52 8.19
CA VAL A 145 3.17 -1.74 7.20
C VAL A 145 2.26 -1.36 6.04
N ALA A 146 2.62 -0.35 5.24
CA ALA A 146 1.83 0.04 4.08
C ALA A 146 2.67 0.31 2.83
N LEU A 147 2.09 -0.06 1.68
CA LEU A 147 2.61 0.19 0.34
C LEU A 147 1.59 1.02 -0.45
N ALA A 148 2.08 1.88 -1.34
CA ALA A 148 1.24 2.58 -2.32
C ALA A 148 1.79 2.36 -3.73
N VAL A 149 0.91 2.45 -4.72
CA VAL A 149 1.30 2.38 -6.13
C VAL A 149 2.22 3.54 -6.50
N GLN A 150 3.24 3.24 -7.28
CA GLN A 150 4.12 4.25 -7.85
C GLN A 150 3.47 4.92 -9.06
N ALA A 151 3.64 6.24 -9.20
CA ALA A 151 3.14 6.94 -10.37
C ALA A 151 3.79 6.36 -11.64
N GLY A 152 2.98 5.99 -12.62
CA GLY A 152 3.45 5.36 -13.86
C GLY A 152 3.78 3.87 -13.75
N ALA A 153 3.46 3.21 -12.62
CA ALA A 153 3.58 1.76 -12.51
C ALA A 153 2.71 1.06 -13.57
N GLY A 154 3.32 0.16 -14.33
CA GLY A 154 2.60 -0.72 -15.25
C GLY A 154 1.97 -1.92 -14.51
N PRO A 155 1.03 -2.62 -15.15
CA PRO A 155 0.45 -3.83 -14.59
C PRO A 155 1.52 -4.91 -14.42
N GLY A 156 1.41 -5.68 -13.34
CA GLY A 156 2.41 -6.70 -13.01
C GLY A 156 2.05 -7.47 -11.74
N THR A 157 2.73 -8.58 -11.51
CA THR A 157 2.50 -9.43 -10.35
C THR A 157 3.83 -9.86 -9.75
N TRP A 158 3.95 -9.75 -8.44
CA TRP A 158 5.16 -10.14 -7.70
C TRP A 158 4.81 -10.61 -6.29
N THR A 159 5.80 -11.20 -5.63
CA THR A 159 5.71 -11.63 -4.22
C THR A 159 6.67 -10.77 -3.41
N LEU A 160 6.44 -10.63 -2.10
CA LEU A 160 7.44 -10.07 -1.18
C LEU A 160 8.55 -11.13 -1.00
N ASP A 161 9.42 -11.22 -1.99
CA ASP A 161 10.48 -12.23 -2.21
C ASP A 161 11.57 -12.28 -1.12
N ARG A 162 11.70 -11.22 -0.31
CA ARG A 162 12.67 -11.14 0.81
C ARG A 162 12.01 -10.87 2.15
N ALA A 163 10.84 -11.47 2.40
CA ALA A 163 10.25 -11.45 3.73
C ALA A 163 11.10 -12.27 4.70
N SER A 164 11.62 -11.62 5.74
CA SER A 164 12.29 -12.29 6.85
C SER A 164 11.70 -11.84 8.17
N LEU A 165 11.65 -12.76 9.13
CA LEU A 165 11.13 -12.52 10.46
C LEU A 165 12.06 -13.12 11.50
N LYS A 166 12.31 -12.33 12.55
CA LYS A 166 12.92 -12.77 13.79
C LYS A 166 11.97 -12.43 14.93
N VAL A 167 11.71 -13.41 15.78
CA VAL A 167 10.81 -13.28 16.92
C VAL A 167 11.63 -13.28 18.20
N LEU A 168 11.26 -12.44 19.17
CA LEU A 168 11.76 -12.54 20.54
C LEU A 168 10.73 -13.30 21.40
N PRO A 169 11.00 -14.56 21.79
CA PRO A 169 10.05 -15.36 22.58
C PRO A 169 9.82 -14.82 24.00
N PRO A 170 8.79 -15.29 24.72
CA PRO A 170 8.46 -14.87 26.09
C PRO A 170 9.60 -14.99 27.10
N THR A 171 10.39 -16.05 26.99
CA THR A 171 11.51 -16.36 27.89
C THR A 171 12.87 -16.09 27.24
N GLY A 172 12.88 -15.65 25.99
CA GLY A 172 14.09 -15.55 25.18
C GLY A 172 14.93 -14.32 25.51
N ALA A 173 16.24 -14.52 25.68
CA ALA A 173 17.23 -13.44 25.65
C ALA A 173 17.71 -13.13 24.21
N ARG A 174 17.20 -13.85 23.20
CA ARG A 174 17.70 -13.83 21.82
C ARG A 174 16.55 -13.91 20.81
N LEU A 175 16.75 -13.20 19.70
CA LEU A 175 15.96 -13.30 18.48
C LEU A 175 16.11 -14.67 17.79
N VAL A 176 14.98 -15.30 17.50
CA VAL A 176 14.88 -16.59 16.79
C VAL A 176 14.39 -16.32 15.37
N GLU A 177 15.15 -16.77 14.37
CA GLU A 177 14.70 -16.73 12.97
C GLU A 177 13.49 -17.62 12.80
N THR A 178 12.44 -17.06 12.21
CA THR A 178 11.13 -17.70 12.11
C THR A 178 10.66 -17.60 10.67
N PRO A 179 10.22 -18.71 10.05
CA PRO A 179 9.59 -18.65 8.74
C PRO A 179 8.40 -17.70 8.76
N VAL A 180 8.27 -16.88 7.71
CA VAL A 180 7.13 -15.99 7.53
C VAL A 180 6.68 -16.08 6.09
N GLU A 181 5.38 -16.22 5.90
CA GLU A 181 4.78 -16.24 4.58
C GLU A 181 4.33 -14.84 4.17
N ALA A 182 4.50 -14.54 2.89
CA ALA A 182 3.94 -13.36 2.28
C ALA A 182 3.13 -13.76 1.05
N GLY A 183 1.99 -13.10 0.90
CA GLY A 183 1.12 -13.21 -0.23
C GLY A 183 1.66 -12.55 -1.50
N ARG A 184 0.84 -12.62 -2.54
CA ARG A 184 1.14 -12.11 -3.88
C ARG A 184 0.50 -10.75 -4.09
N ILE A 185 1.28 -9.78 -4.54
CA ILE A 185 0.85 -8.43 -4.91
C ILE A 185 0.64 -8.38 -6.42
N THR A 186 -0.44 -7.73 -6.86
CA THR A 186 -0.68 -7.44 -8.28
C THR A 186 -1.01 -5.97 -8.43
N VAL A 187 -0.34 -5.29 -9.36
CA VAL A 187 -0.77 -4.00 -9.88
C VAL A 187 -1.61 -4.21 -11.14
N GLN A 188 -2.77 -3.57 -11.17
CA GLN A 188 -3.75 -3.62 -12.26
C GLN A 188 -4.00 -2.23 -12.83
#